data_AF-A0A967PWQ2-F1
#
_entry.id   AF-A0A967PWQ2-F1
#
_cell.length_a   1.000
_cell.length_b   1.000
_cell.length_c   1.000
_cell.angle_alpha   90.00
_cell.angle_beta   90.00
_cell.angle_gamma   90.00
#
_symmetry.space_group_name_H-M   'P 1'
#
loop_
_entity.id
_entity.type
_entity.pdbx_description
1 polymer ?
#
loop_
_entity_poly.entity_id
_entity_poly.type
_entity_poly.pdbx_seq_one_letter_code
_entity_poly.pdbx_strand_id
1 'polypeptide(L)'
;MEAAGLFEVVLAGPSRIEADLFLEGRITALYGDFRGSPPLAVTELEFTVLRERPASPELLLSRSYRREIPLSEKSPQALVRGFSEAAGEILMRFEQDMRKIDSDRR
;
A
#
# COMPACT_ATOMS: atom_id res chain seq x y z
N MET A 1 -4.78 4.21 6.38
CA MET A 1 -5.32 2.90 6.84
C MET A 1 -6.28 3.08 8.00
N GLU A 2 -5.92 3.81 9.06
CA GLU A 2 -6.85 4.13 10.16
C GLU A 2 -8.14 4.83 9.66
N ALA A 3 -7.99 5.80 8.75
CA ALA A 3 -9.13 6.49 8.13
C ALA A 3 -9.99 5.64 7.16
N ALA A 4 -9.57 4.41 6.81
CA ALA A 4 -10.33 3.54 5.89
C ALA A 4 -11.53 2.88 6.58
N GLY A 5 -11.58 2.88 7.92
CA GLY A 5 -12.64 2.23 8.70
C GLY A 5 -12.71 0.71 8.54
N LEU A 6 -11.65 0.10 8.00
CA LEU A 6 -11.56 -1.35 7.75
C LEU A 6 -11.03 -2.16 8.93
N PHE A 7 -10.34 -1.51 9.86
CA PHE A 7 -9.66 -2.16 10.98
C PHE A 7 -10.12 -1.51 12.28
N GLU A 8 -10.41 -2.32 13.29
CA GLU A 8 -10.86 -1.83 14.60
C GLU A 8 -9.76 -1.09 15.35
N VAL A 9 -8.50 -1.55 15.22
CA VAL A 9 -7.32 -0.92 15.81
C VAL A 9 -6.15 -1.02 14.85
N VAL A 10 -5.42 0.08 14.63
CA VAL A 10 -4.18 0.12 13.85
C VAL A 10 -3.03 0.47 14.79
N LEU A 11 -2.05 -0.42 14.94
CA LEU A 11 -0.92 -0.23 15.84
C LEU A 11 0.38 -0.15 15.03
N ALA A 12 1.20 0.86 15.31
CA ALA A 12 2.55 0.98 14.75
C ALA A 12 3.58 0.49 15.77
N GLY A 13 4.29 -0.61 15.46
CA GLY A 13 5.32 -1.19 16.33
C GLY A 13 4.86 -2.44 17.11
N PRO A 14 5.74 -3.06 17.91
CA PRO A 14 5.42 -4.27 18.66
C PRO A 14 4.40 -3.94 19.76
N SER A 15 3.16 -4.39 19.56
CA SER A 15 2.07 -4.23 20.52
C SER A 15 1.89 -5.50 21.35
N ARG A 16 1.35 -5.38 22.57
CA ARG A 16 1.00 -6.53 23.45
C ARG A 16 -0.41 -7.06 23.23
N ILE A 17 -1.10 -6.58 22.19
CA ILE A 17 -2.45 -7.01 21.83
C ILE A 17 -2.29 -8.09 20.75
N GLU A 18 -2.89 -9.27 20.94
CA GLU A 18 -2.99 -10.29 19.89
C GLU A 18 -3.74 -9.68 18.70
N ALA A 19 -3.04 -9.44 17.60
CA ALA A 19 -3.63 -8.87 16.40
C ALA A 19 -4.08 -10.02 15.51
N ASP A 20 -5.37 -10.07 15.17
CA ASP A 20 -5.89 -11.12 14.27
C ASP A 20 -5.21 -11.07 12.88
N LEU A 21 -4.70 -9.91 12.48
CA LEU A 21 -4.07 -9.66 11.19
C LEU A 21 -2.72 -8.95 11.33
N PHE A 22 -1.74 -9.42 10.57
CA PHE A 22 -0.45 -8.79 10.37
C PHE A 22 -0.35 -8.25 8.94
N LEU A 23 0.01 -6.97 8.81
CA LEU A 23 0.26 -6.31 7.54
C LEU A 23 1.74 -5.92 7.45
N GLU A 24 2.42 -6.40 6.41
CA GLU A 24 3.72 -5.90 5.99
C GLU A 24 3.56 -5.10 4.69
N GLY A 25 4.17 -3.91 4.64
CA GLY A 25 4.25 -3.08 3.45
C GLY A 25 5.69 -2.73 3.12
N ARG A 26 6.09 -2.83 1.86
CA ARG A 26 7.45 -2.50 1.38
C ARG A 26 7.37 -1.57 0.18
N ILE A 27 8.29 -0.61 0.10
CA ILE A 27 8.48 0.20 -1.10
C ILE A 27 9.50 -0.51 -2.00
N THR A 28 9.10 -0.95 -3.18
CA THR A 28 9.98 -1.66 -4.13
C THR A 28 10.48 -0.76 -5.25
N ALA A 29 9.77 0.34 -5.53
CA ALA A 29 10.23 1.41 -6.42
C ALA A 29 9.77 2.78 -5.94
N LEU A 30 10.67 3.77 -5.98
CA LEU A 30 10.36 5.17 -5.72
C LEU A 30 11.37 6.06 -6.45
N TYR A 31 11.06 6.46 -7.68
CA TYR A 31 11.98 7.26 -8.50
C TYR A 31 11.24 8.09 -9.57
N GLY A 32 11.90 9.13 -10.09
CA GLY A 32 11.42 9.85 -11.26
C GLY A 32 11.97 9.23 -12.55
N ASP A 33 11.10 8.90 -13.50
CA ASP A 33 11.48 8.51 -14.86
C ASP A 33 11.47 9.73 -15.79
N PHE A 34 12.67 10.24 -16.08
CA PHE A 34 12.86 11.43 -16.92
C PHE A 34 13.18 11.12 -18.40
N ARG A 35 13.05 9.84 -18.81
CA ARG A 35 13.35 9.43 -20.19
C ARG A 35 12.29 9.89 -21.18
N GLY A 36 11.04 10.04 -20.74
CA GLY A 36 9.89 10.46 -21.54
C GLY A 36 9.46 11.93 -21.36
N SER A 37 8.45 12.34 -22.13
CA SER A 37 7.77 13.63 -22.00
C SER A 37 6.25 13.43 -22.01
N PRO A 38 5.53 13.72 -20.91
CA PRO A 38 6.07 14.24 -19.64
C PRO A 38 6.90 13.18 -18.87
N PRO A 39 7.82 13.62 -18.00
CA PRO A 39 8.48 12.71 -17.07
C PRO A 39 7.47 12.14 -16.06
N LEU A 40 7.78 11.00 -15.44
CA LEU A 40 6.86 10.26 -14.56
C LEU A 40 7.41 10.15 -13.14
N ALA A 41 6.54 10.21 -12.13
CA ALA A 41 6.81 9.73 -10.79
C ALA A 41 6.40 8.24 -10.72
N VAL A 42 7.37 7.35 -10.51
CA VAL A 42 7.12 5.91 -10.39
C VAL A 42 7.12 5.54 -8.91
N THR A 43 6.05 4.90 -8.46
CA THR A 43 5.93 4.34 -7.11
C THR A 43 5.41 2.92 -7.19
N GLU A 44 6.06 2.01 -6.48
CA GLU A 44 5.63 0.64 -6.33
C GLU A 44 5.68 0.22 -4.87
N LEU A 45 4.55 -0.29 -4.38
CA LEU A 45 4.41 -0.83 -3.03
C LEU A 45 3.97 -2.29 -3.10
N GLU A 46 4.57 -3.12 -2.28
CA GLU A 46 4.17 -4.49 -2.07
C GLU A 46 3.53 -4.64 -0.69
N PHE A 47 2.37 -5.29 -0.62
CA PHE A 47 1.69 -5.59 0.62
C PHE A 47 1.55 -7.10 0.81
N THR A 48 1.87 -7.56 2.02
CA THR A 48 1.59 -8.92 2.50
C THR A 48 0.70 -8.85 3.74
N VAL A 49 -0.40 -9.60 3.73
CA VAL A 49 -1.35 -9.69 4.84
C VAL A 49 -1.45 -11.13 5.29
N LEU A 50 -1.18 -11.36 6.57
CA LEU A 50 -1.26 -12.64 7.23
C LEU A 50 -2.34 -12.61 8.31
N ARG A 51 -3.02 -13.73 8.54
CA ARG A 51 -3.85 -13.95 9.72
C ARG A 51 -3.11 -14.83 10.71
N GLU A 52 -3.09 -14.42 11.97
CA GLU A 52 -2.52 -15.25 13.02
C GLU A 52 -3.42 -16.47 13.30
N ARG A 53 -2.81 -17.65 13.36
CA ARG A 53 -3.48 -18.93 13.63
C ARG A 53 -2.55 -19.76 14.51
N PRO A 54 -3.06 -20.54 15.49
CA PRO A 54 -2.23 -21.26 16.46
C PRO A 54 -1.17 -22.21 15.89
N ALA A 55 -1.39 -22.75 14.68
CA ALA A 55 -0.50 -23.72 14.05
C ALA A 55 0.42 -23.10 12.97
N SER A 56 -0.09 -22.13 12.19
CA SER A 56 0.65 -21.52 11.08
C SER A 56 -0.09 -20.28 10.56
N PRO A 57 0.58 -19.13 10.34
CA PRO A 57 -0.06 -17.96 9.75
C PRO A 57 -0.71 -18.26 8.39
N GLU A 58 -1.92 -17.76 8.17
CA GLU A 58 -2.63 -17.89 6.90
C GLU A 58 -2.36 -16.66 6.02
N LEU A 59 -1.82 -16.84 4.81
CA LEU A 59 -1.62 -15.77 3.86
C LEU A 59 -2.96 -15.35 3.23
N LEU A 60 -3.39 -14.12 3.51
CA LEU A 60 -4.63 -13.56 2.95
C LEU A 60 -4.38 -12.78 1.66
N LEU A 61 -3.24 -12.09 1.56
CA LEU A 61 -2.88 -11.29 0.39
C LEU A 61 -1.36 -11.19 0.29
N SER A 62 -0.83 -11.33 -0.92
CA SER A 62 0.52 -10.87 -1.29
C SER A 62 0.44 -10.28 -2.69
N ARG A 63 0.64 -8.96 -2.81
CA ARG A 63 0.44 -8.24 -4.07
C ARG A 63 1.32 -7.00 -4.18
N SER A 64 1.90 -6.78 -5.36
CA SER A 64 2.55 -5.54 -5.76
C SER A 64 1.56 -4.61 -6.47
N TYR A 65 1.65 -3.32 -6.16
CA TYR A 65 0.88 -2.23 -6.74
C TYR A 65 1.83 -1.17 -7.27
N ARG A 66 1.80 -0.96 -8.58
CA ARG A 66 2.63 0.02 -9.28
C ARG A 66 1.78 1.14 -9.86
N ARG A 67 2.24 2.38 -9.68
CA ARG A 67 1.66 3.59 -10.26
C ARG A 67 2.71 4.50 -10.86
N GLU A 68 2.32 5.15 -11.94
CA GLU A 68 3.13 6.10 -12.70
C GLU A 68 2.30 7.38 -12.86
N ILE A 69 2.76 8.48 -12.27
CA ILE A 69 2.06 9.77 -12.29
C ILE A 69 2.82 10.73 -13.21
N PRO A 70 2.22 11.24 -14.29
CA PRO A 70 2.81 12.28 -15.12
C PRO A 70 3.13 13.54 -14.31
N LEU A 71 4.35 14.06 -14.45
CA LEU A 71 4.78 15.27 -13.77
C LEU A 71 4.46 16.51 -14.61
N SER A 72 3.89 17.51 -13.95
CA SER A 72 3.59 18.82 -14.55
C SER A 72 4.85 19.62 -14.89
N GLU A 73 5.96 19.35 -14.19
CA GLU A 73 7.24 20.06 -14.32
C GLU A 73 8.40 19.17 -13.83
N LYS A 74 9.62 19.45 -14.29
CA LYS A 74 10.85 18.76 -13.87
C LYS A 74 11.40 19.36 -12.57
N SER A 75 10.62 19.30 -11.48
CA SER A 75 11.03 19.83 -10.17
C SER A 75 10.99 18.76 -9.08
N PRO A 76 11.82 18.86 -8.03
CA PRO A 76 11.71 18.00 -6.85
C PRO A 76 10.30 18.07 -6.21
N GLN A 77 9.68 19.25 -6.21
CA GLN A 77 8.35 19.47 -5.65
C GLN A 77 7.29 18.72 -6.43
N ALA A 78 7.35 18.74 -7.77
CA ALA A 78 6.45 17.95 -8.61
C ALA A 78 6.65 16.45 -8.40
N LEU A 79 7.90 15.99 -8.24
CA LEU A 79 8.19 14.58 -7.98
C LEU A 79 7.58 14.08 -6.67
N VAL A 80 7.74 14.84 -5.58
CA VAL A 80 7.14 14.50 -4.27
C VAL A 80 5.61 14.51 -4.32
N ARG A 81 5.01 15.46 -5.05
CA ARG A 81 3.55 15.46 -5.29
C ARG A 81 3.11 14.20 -6.03
N GLY A 82 3.81 13.84 -7.10
CA GLY A 82 3.53 12.63 -7.88
C GLY A 82 3.67 11.35 -7.06
N PHE A 83 4.66 11.24 -6.18
CA PHE A 83 4.79 10.12 -5.23
C PHE A 83 3.62 10.06 -4.25
N SER A 84 3.19 11.21 -3.72
CA SER A 84 2.07 11.27 -2.78
C SER A 84 0.75 10.85 -3.44
N GLU A 85 0.53 11.30 -4.68
CA GLU A 85 -0.63 10.90 -5.50
C GLU A 85 -0.59 9.39 -5.81
N ALA A 86 0.55 8.89 -6.29
CA ALA A 86 0.75 7.48 -6.58
C ALA A 86 0.50 6.59 -5.35
N ALA A 87 1.04 6.97 -4.19
CA ALA A 87 0.82 6.26 -2.93
C ALA A 87 -0.66 6.28 -2.52
N GLY A 88 -1.35 7.42 -2.65
CA GLY A 88 -2.78 7.53 -2.39
C GLY A 88 -3.61 6.58 -3.27
N GLU A 89 -3.32 6.53 -4.57
CA GLU A 89 -3.99 5.60 -5.49
C GLU A 89 -3.72 4.13 -5.18
N ILE A 90 -2.48 3.79 -4.82
CA ILE A 90 -2.12 2.43 -4.43
C ILE A 90 -2.87 2.03 -3.17
N LEU A 91 -2.93 2.90 -2.15
CA LEU A 91 -3.62 2.62 -0.90
C LEU A 91 -5.13 2.44 -1.09
N MET A 92 -5.77 3.22 -1.99
CA MET A 92 -7.18 3.02 -2.34
C MET A 92 -7.42 1.65 -2.99
N ARG A 93 -6.53 1.20 -3.87
CA ARG A 93 -6.62 -0.13 -4.50
C ARG A 93 -6.41 -1.26 -3.49
N PHE A 94 -5.41 -1.11 -2.62
CA PHE A 94 -5.17 -2.05 -1.54
C PHE A 94 -6.40 -2.18 -0.62
N GLU A 95 -7.02 -1.05 -0.24
CA GLU A 95 -8.26 -1.04 0.54
C GLU A 95 -9.41 -1.77 -0.17
N GLN A 96 -9.57 -1.59 -1.49
CA GLN A 96 -10.57 -2.31 -2.26
C GLN A 96 -10.34 -3.82 -2.27
N ASP A 97 -9.08 -4.26 -2.37
CA ASP A 97 -8.74 -5.68 -2.32
C ASP A 97 -8.96 -6.25 -0.90
N MET A 98 -8.67 -5.48 0.16
CA MET A 98 -8.99 -5.86 1.54
C MET A 98 -10.49 -6.00 1.79
N ARG A 99 -11.33 -5.12 1.22
CA ARG A 99 -12.80 -5.22 1.33
C ARG A 99 -13.33 -6.52 0.72
N LYS A 100 -12.76 -6.98 -0.38
CA LYS A 100 -13.14 -8.25 -1.02
C LYS A 100 -12.76 -9.44 -0.14
N ILE A 101 -11.56 -9.42 0.42
CA ILE A 101 -11.10 -10.46 1.36
C ILE A 101 -12.01 -10.51 2.59
N ASP A 102 -12.49 -9.36 3.10
CA ASP A 102 -13.43 -9.36 4.22
C ASP A 102 -14.83 -9.87 3.83
N SER A 103 -15.34 -9.51 2.65
CA SER A 103 -16.66 -9.98 2.20
C SER A 103 -16.69 -11.49 1.94
N ASP A 104 -15.60 -12.06 1.41
CA ASP A 104 -15.49 -13.51 1.15
C ASP A 104 -15.42 -14.36 2.43
N ARG A 105 -15.27 -13.71 3.61
CA ARG A 105 -15.25 -14.37 4.92
C ARG A 105 -16.60 -14.40 5.63
N ARG A 106 -17.61 -13.68 5.15
CA ARG A 106 -18.95 -13.62 5.74
C ARG A 106 -19.89 -14.63 5.08
#